data_AF-A0A1E4RIW6-F1
#
_entry.id   AF-A0A1E4RIW6-F1
#
_cell.length_a   1.000
_cell.length_b   1.000
_cell.length_c   1.000
_cell.angle_alpha   90.00
_cell.angle_beta   90.00
_cell.angle_gamma   90.00
#
_symmetry.space_group_name_H-M   'P 1'
#
loop_
_entity.id
_entity.type
_entity.pdbx_description
1 polymer ?
#
loop_
_entity_poly.entity_id
_entity_poly.type
_entity_poly.pdbx_seq_one_letter_code
_entity_poly.pdbx_strand_id
1 'polypeptide(L)'
;MSSLYLYINWRPSSPMLNKLKMVSTKIMQGLQQKDADFYNNFQWSLYGAPSQSSTSNYGRFSVTNLKNFRDFHITLGPNIVGPSYKIEQFIENLNNEAKKIKVNKNLIKNDNMQQDHQNNLNRLLFKNSNNPSLVNGNQKKIQLSIKPKLSVHASVTSKSLFLAISIKNDNLQDEFFAQLRNIIHDQKDKLGLSWYSKLNTSSDSRFLDQYKNYHTTLLVGEFKKIPSTDQVKNSRIKAFEICQALDLADLQDIKINIDSISVDIIGHNRVRKEIKLNLDDYSNKKRKSQSK
;
A
#
# COMPACT_ATOMS: atom_id res chain seq x y z
N MET A 1 -17.62 5.01 19.59
CA MET A 1 -16.48 5.71 18.96
C MET A 1 -15.97 4.83 17.83
N SER A 2 -15.69 5.40 16.67
CA SER A 2 -15.26 4.65 15.48
C SER A 2 -13.83 5.04 15.12
N SER A 3 -13.10 4.09 14.54
CA SER A 3 -11.75 4.30 14.00
C SER A 3 -11.78 4.09 12.49
N LEU A 4 -10.93 4.80 11.76
CA LEU A 4 -10.86 4.77 10.32
C LEU A 4 -9.42 4.55 9.89
N TYR A 5 -9.21 3.62 8.97
CA TYR A 5 -7.90 3.30 8.40
C TYR A 5 -7.90 3.59 6.90
N LEU A 6 -6.99 4.47 6.47
CA LEU A 6 -6.83 4.92 5.09
C LEU A 6 -5.60 4.28 4.45
N TYR A 7 -5.82 3.69 3.28
CA TYR A 7 -4.75 3.08 2.50
C TYR A 7 -5.10 3.08 1.02
N ILE A 8 -4.09 2.95 0.19
CA ILE A 8 -4.27 2.60 -1.23
C ILE A 8 -4.10 1.09 -1.34
N ASN A 9 -5.11 0.41 -1.86
CA ASN A 9 -5.03 -1.02 -2.12
C ASN A 9 -4.28 -1.25 -3.44
N TRP A 10 -3.26 -2.09 -3.42
CA TRP A 10 -2.54 -2.52 -4.61
C TRP A 10 -2.85 -4.00 -4.88
N ARG A 11 -3.49 -4.25 -6.02
CA ARG A 11 -3.76 -5.60 -6.52
C ARG A 11 -2.77 -5.88 -7.66
N PRO A 12 -1.59 -6.46 -7.36
CA PRO A 12 -0.61 -6.78 -8.40
C PRO A 12 -1.20 -7.80 -9.40
N SER A 13 -0.79 -7.70 -10.66
CA SER A 13 -1.06 -8.73 -11.67
C SER A 13 -0.49 -10.07 -11.25
N SER A 14 -0.97 -11.19 -11.79
CA SER A 14 -0.37 -12.51 -11.49
C SER A 14 1.15 -12.56 -11.82
N PRO A 15 1.63 -12.03 -12.96
CA PRO A 15 3.08 -11.92 -13.21
C PRO A 15 3.81 -11.08 -12.15
N MET A 16 3.26 -9.94 -11.75
CA MET A 16 3.85 -9.08 -10.73
C MET A 16 3.87 -9.78 -9.37
N LEU A 17 2.80 -10.47 -8.99
CA LEU A 17 2.72 -11.25 -7.76
C LEU A 17 3.78 -12.36 -7.72
N ASN A 18 4.00 -13.05 -8.84
CA ASN A 18 5.06 -14.05 -8.96
C ASN A 18 6.46 -13.43 -8.80
N LYS A 19 6.69 -12.26 -9.42
CA LYS A 19 7.93 -11.51 -9.24
C LYS A 19 8.14 -11.09 -7.77
N LEU A 20 7.10 -10.59 -7.11
CA LEU A 20 7.15 -10.25 -5.68
C LEU A 20 7.46 -11.47 -4.83
N LYS A 21 6.86 -12.63 -5.11
CA LYS A 21 7.18 -13.89 -4.42
C LYS A 21 8.64 -14.31 -4.61
N MET A 22 9.15 -14.24 -5.83
CA MET A 22 10.55 -14.56 -6.13
C MET A 22 11.51 -13.63 -5.35
N VAL A 23 11.26 -12.33 -5.37
CA VAL A 23 12.04 -11.35 -4.61
C VAL A 23 11.96 -11.65 -3.11
N SER A 24 10.77 -11.90 -2.57
CA SER A 24 10.57 -12.27 -1.16
C SER A 24 11.35 -13.54 -0.78
N THR A 25 11.37 -14.56 -1.64
CA THR A 25 12.17 -15.78 -1.40
C THR A 25 13.67 -15.49 -1.39
N LYS A 26 14.18 -14.68 -2.34
CA LYS A 26 15.58 -14.24 -2.33
C LYS A 26 15.95 -13.48 -1.06
N ILE A 27 15.05 -12.62 -0.57
CA ILE A 27 15.27 -11.89 0.69
C ILE A 27 15.36 -12.85 1.88
N MET A 28 14.42 -13.80 2.00
CA MET A 28 14.45 -14.79 3.09
C MET A 28 15.72 -15.65 3.05
N GLN A 29 16.13 -16.11 1.87
CA GLN A 29 17.39 -16.85 1.70
C GLN A 29 18.59 -15.98 2.08
N GLY A 30 18.62 -14.72 1.66
CA GLY A 30 19.67 -13.76 2.01
C GLY A 30 19.77 -13.51 3.52
N LEU A 31 18.63 -13.35 4.20
CA LEU A 31 18.59 -13.22 5.67
C LEU A 31 19.18 -14.46 6.35
N GLN A 32 18.76 -15.66 5.92
CA GLN A 32 19.25 -16.92 6.48
C GLN A 32 20.75 -17.15 6.22
N GLN A 33 21.23 -16.84 5.02
CA GLN A 33 22.65 -17.01 4.64
C GLN A 33 23.57 -16.01 5.33
N LYS A 34 23.14 -14.75 5.47
CA LYS A 34 23.95 -13.71 6.12
C LYS A 34 23.98 -13.87 7.63
N ASP A 35 22.87 -14.30 8.24
CA ASP A 35 22.79 -14.51 9.68
C ASP A 35 21.66 -15.49 10.04
N ALA A 36 22.01 -16.77 10.16
CA ALA A 36 21.06 -17.84 10.44
C ALA A 36 20.42 -17.68 11.84
N ASP A 37 21.18 -17.25 12.84
CA ASP A 37 20.68 -17.07 14.21
C ASP A 37 19.65 -15.95 14.28
N PHE A 38 19.93 -14.82 13.61
CA PHE A 38 18.97 -13.75 13.42
C PHE A 38 17.71 -14.27 12.73
N TYR A 39 17.85 -14.94 11.59
CA TYR A 39 16.71 -15.47 10.82
C TYR A 39 15.82 -16.37 11.67
N ASN A 40 16.43 -17.28 12.45
CA ASN A 40 15.74 -18.29 13.24
C ASN A 40 14.94 -17.72 14.42
N ASN A 41 15.22 -16.49 14.86
CA ASN A 41 14.43 -15.80 15.89
C ASN A 41 13.03 -15.38 15.43
N PHE A 42 12.79 -15.39 14.11
CA PHE A 42 11.54 -14.94 13.51
C PHE A 42 10.81 -16.08 12.79
N GLN A 43 9.49 -15.98 12.78
CA GLN A 43 8.64 -16.58 11.77
C GLN A 43 8.46 -15.57 10.64
N TRP A 44 9.05 -15.86 9.49
CA TRP A 44 8.91 -15.03 8.30
C TRP A 44 7.72 -15.47 7.47
N SER A 45 6.92 -14.50 7.04
CA SER A 45 5.70 -14.74 6.26
C SER A 45 5.64 -13.78 5.08
N LEU A 46 5.25 -14.29 3.91
CA LEU A 46 5.04 -13.47 2.73
C LEU A 46 3.75 -12.66 2.85
N TYR A 47 3.86 -11.37 2.63
CA TYR A 47 2.71 -10.48 2.52
C TYR A 47 1.93 -10.78 1.25
N GLY A 48 0.60 -10.78 1.32
CA GLY A 48 -0.27 -11.04 0.17
C GLY A 48 -0.35 -12.50 -0.30
N ALA A 49 0.31 -13.43 0.40
CA ALA A 49 0.10 -14.86 0.17
C ALA A 49 -1.16 -15.33 0.94
N PRO A 50 -2.04 -16.16 0.34
CA PRO A 50 -3.05 -16.87 1.12
C PRO A 50 -2.31 -17.68 2.19
N SER A 51 -2.68 -17.48 3.45
CA SER A 51 -2.02 -18.06 4.62
C SER A 51 -1.67 -19.52 4.34
N GLN A 52 -0.38 -19.84 4.25
CA GLN A 52 0.04 -21.22 4.34
C GLN A 52 -0.43 -21.74 5.70
N SER A 53 -1.35 -22.70 5.65
CA SER A 53 -1.81 -23.57 6.74
C SER A 53 -2.14 -22.90 8.08
N SER A 54 -3.39 -23.10 8.48
CA SER A 54 -3.99 -22.90 9.81
C SER A 54 -3.27 -23.52 11.01
N THR A 55 -2.01 -23.93 10.90
CA THR A 55 -1.24 -24.65 11.94
C THR A 55 -0.13 -23.82 12.60
N SER A 56 0.18 -22.61 12.11
CA SER A 56 1.28 -21.80 12.66
C SER A 56 0.99 -20.30 12.67
N ASN A 57 -0.09 -19.88 13.32
CA ASN A 57 -0.31 -18.46 13.65
C ASN A 57 0.65 -18.03 14.77
N TYR A 58 1.93 -17.82 14.43
CA TYR A 58 2.90 -17.27 15.38
C TYR A 58 2.87 -15.74 15.35
N GLY A 59 2.71 -15.13 16.52
CA GLY A 59 2.86 -13.69 16.70
C GLY A 59 1.56 -12.87 16.73
N ARG A 60 1.66 -11.67 17.32
CA ARG A 60 0.51 -10.81 17.59
C ARG A 60 -0.08 -10.20 16.32
N PHE A 61 0.73 -9.98 15.28
CA PHE A 61 0.27 -9.35 14.05
C PHE A 61 -0.58 -10.31 13.23
N SER A 62 -0.10 -11.52 12.92
CA SER A 62 -0.86 -12.49 12.12
C SER A 62 -2.21 -12.84 12.74
N VAL A 63 -2.29 -12.96 14.07
CA VAL A 63 -3.55 -13.25 14.79
C VAL A 63 -4.55 -12.09 14.69
N THR A 64 -4.08 -10.85 14.86
CA THR A 64 -4.96 -9.67 14.91
C THR A 64 -5.28 -9.07 13.54
N ASN A 65 -4.54 -9.45 12.50
CA ASN A 65 -4.59 -8.82 11.17
C ASN A 65 -4.79 -9.82 10.02
N LEU A 66 -5.46 -10.96 10.27
CA LEU A 66 -5.72 -12.04 9.29
C LEU A 66 -6.22 -11.56 7.91
N LYS A 67 -7.04 -10.50 7.86
CA LYS A 67 -7.55 -9.93 6.60
C LYS A 67 -6.59 -8.94 5.94
N ASN A 68 -5.77 -8.21 6.72
CA ASN A 68 -4.80 -7.24 6.19
C ASN A 68 -3.59 -7.95 5.59
N PHE A 69 -3.30 -9.18 6.02
CA PHE A 69 -2.20 -10.00 5.51
C PHE A 69 -2.34 -10.39 4.02
N ARG A 70 -3.51 -10.17 3.41
CA ARG A 70 -3.88 -10.70 2.09
C ARG A 70 -3.75 -9.72 0.94
N ASP A 71 -3.80 -8.42 1.22
CA ASP A 71 -3.82 -7.38 0.21
C ASP A 71 -2.60 -6.46 0.37
N PHE A 72 -1.78 -6.32 -0.68
CA PHE A 72 -0.73 -5.31 -0.69
C PHE A 72 -1.36 -3.93 -0.60
N HIS A 73 -0.79 -3.06 0.22
CA HIS A 73 -1.32 -1.72 0.37
C HIS A 73 -0.23 -0.72 0.70
N ILE A 74 -0.60 0.55 0.55
CA ILE A 74 0.19 1.71 0.97
C ILE A 74 -0.62 2.44 2.02
N THR A 75 -0.13 2.46 3.25
CA THR A 75 -0.80 3.20 4.34
C THR A 75 -0.69 4.70 4.08
N LEU A 76 -1.82 5.41 4.09
CA LEU A 76 -1.86 6.86 3.86
C LEU A 76 -1.62 7.67 5.13
N GLY A 77 -1.78 7.04 6.29
CA GLY A 77 -1.55 7.64 7.58
C GLY A 77 -2.00 6.72 8.71
N PRO A 78 -1.83 7.18 9.95
CA PRO A 78 -2.36 6.49 11.12
C PRO A 78 -3.88 6.53 11.15
N ASN A 79 -4.48 5.70 12.00
CA ASN A 79 -5.93 5.67 12.09
C ASN A 79 -6.47 7.04 12.54
N ILE A 80 -7.63 7.43 12.02
CA ILE A 80 -8.39 8.58 12.48
C ILE A 80 -9.48 8.06 13.42
N VAL A 81 -9.79 8.78 14.50
CA VAL A 81 -10.80 8.37 15.48
C VAL A 81 -11.76 9.51 15.80
N GLY A 82 -13.01 9.15 16.07
CA GLY A 82 -14.03 10.10 16.48
C GLY A 82 -15.44 9.51 16.54
N PRO A 83 -16.47 10.37 16.69
CA PRO A 83 -17.87 9.98 16.60
C PRO A 83 -18.23 9.42 15.21
N SER A 84 -19.07 8.38 15.16
CA SER A 84 -19.39 7.67 13.90
C SER A 84 -19.94 8.58 12.81
N TYR A 85 -20.85 9.50 13.15
CA TYR A 85 -21.44 10.44 12.18
C TYR A 85 -20.40 11.37 11.54
N LYS A 86 -19.38 11.80 12.30
CA LYS A 86 -18.26 12.60 11.76
C LYS A 86 -17.33 11.77 10.88
N ILE A 87 -17.15 10.49 11.20
CA ILE A 87 -16.37 9.56 10.37
C ILE A 87 -17.07 9.34 9.02
N GLU A 88 -18.39 9.18 9.01
CA GLU A 88 -19.16 9.06 7.76
C GLU A 88 -19.05 10.33 6.92
N GLN A 89 -19.26 11.50 7.54
CA GLN A 89 -19.09 12.80 6.87
C GLN A 89 -17.66 13.01 6.34
N PHE A 90 -16.64 12.57 7.08
CA PHE A 90 -15.25 12.60 6.63
C PHE A 90 -15.07 11.81 5.34
N ILE A 91 -15.66 10.63 5.23
CA ILE A 91 -15.56 9.77 4.03
C ILE A 91 -16.24 10.43 2.84
N GLU A 92 -17.40 11.03 3.02
CA GLU A 92 -18.12 11.75 1.97
C GLU A 92 -17.31 12.96 1.47
N ASN A 93 -16.78 13.76 2.39
CA ASN A 93 -15.91 14.89 2.06
C ASN A 93 -14.65 14.43 1.33
N LEU A 94 -14.00 13.38 1.84
CA LEU A 94 -12.80 12.81 1.21
C LEU A 94 -13.12 12.31 -0.21
N ASN A 95 -14.25 11.65 -0.41
CA ASN A 95 -14.68 11.19 -1.74
C ASN A 95 -14.89 12.34 -2.72
N ASN A 96 -15.44 13.46 -2.26
CA ASN A 96 -15.65 14.66 -3.08
C ASN A 96 -14.35 15.40 -3.39
N GLU A 97 -13.44 15.52 -2.41
CA GLU A 97 -12.15 16.19 -2.59
C GLU A 97 -11.15 15.34 -3.38
N ALA A 98 -11.15 14.02 -3.20
CA ALA A 98 -10.23 13.11 -3.92
C ALA A 98 -10.45 13.17 -5.45
N LYS A 99 -11.66 13.45 -5.91
CA LYS A 99 -11.97 13.65 -7.33
C LYS A 99 -11.37 14.92 -7.92
N LYS A 100 -10.95 15.87 -7.08
CA LYS A 100 -10.33 17.15 -7.48
C LYS A 100 -8.80 17.07 -7.51
N ILE A 101 -8.20 15.96 -7.08
CA ILE A 101 -6.75 15.76 -7.09
C ILE A 101 -6.25 15.83 -8.53
N LYS A 102 -5.28 16.72 -8.76
CA LYS A 102 -4.64 16.91 -10.06
C LYS A 102 -3.48 15.93 -10.17
N VAL A 103 -3.74 14.78 -10.75
CA VAL A 103 -2.72 13.76 -11.00
C VAL A 103 -1.92 14.13 -12.24
N ASN A 104 -0.59 14.21 -12.12
CA ASN A 104 0.27 14.49 -13.27
C ASN A 104 0.11 13.40 -14.34
N LYS A 105 -0.09 13.80 -15.61
CA LYS A 105 -0.31 12.87 -16.74
C LYS A 105 0.81 11.85 -16.90
N ASN A 106 2.04 12.17 -16.53
CA ASN A 106 3.18 11.26 -16.64
C ASN A 106 3.07 10.05 -15.69
N LEU A 107 2.32 10.21 -14.59
CA LEU A 107 1.99 9.11 -13.68
C LEU A 107 0.81 8.28 -14.19
N ILE A 108 -0.04 8.82 -15.08
CA ILE A 108 -1.22 8.12 -15.60
C ILE A 108 -0.80 7.20 -16.74
N LYS A 109 -1.01 5.90 -16.57
CA LYS A 109 -0.73 4.87 -17.57
C LYS A 109 -1.99 4.04 -17.81
N ASN A 110 -2.14 3.53 -19.03
CA ASN A 110 -3.17 2.54 -19.31
C ASN A 110 -2.79 1.23 -18.62
N ASP A 111 -3.75 0.63 -17.93
CA ASP A 111 -3.58 -0.68 -17.34
C ASP A 111 -4.03 -1.75 -18.33
N ASN A 112 -3.05 -2.43 -18.93
CA ASN A 112 -3.32 -3.51 -19.88
C ASN A 112 -3.72 -4.81 -19.17
N MET A 113 -3.78 -4.87 -17.83
CA MET A 113 -4.09 -6.10 -17.09
C MET A 113 -5.45 -6.71 -17.47
N GLN A 114 -6.49 -5.91 -17.68
CA GLN A 114 -7.80 -6.44 -18.10
C GLN A 114 -7.76 -6.97 -19.52
N GLN A 115 -7.04 -6.28 -20.41
CA GLN A 115 -6.83 -6.73 -21.78
C GLN A 115 -6.05 -8.06 -21.81
N ASP A 116 -4.99 -8.19 -21.01
CA ASP A 116 -4.20 -9.42 -20.92
C ASP A 116 -4.97 -10.57 -20.30
N HIS A 117 -5.76 -10.31 -19.24
CA HIS A 117 -6.60 -11.32 -18.62
C HIS A 117 -7.67 -11.83 -19.58
N GLN A 118 -8.32 -10.92 -20.32
CA GLN A 118 -9.34 -11.26 -21.29
C GLN A 118 -8.75 -11.93 -22.53
N ASN A 119 -7.55 -11.54 -22.98
CA ASN A 119 -6.82 -12.27 -24.03
C ASN A 119 -6.47 -13.70 -23.61
N ASN A 120 -6.06 -13.88 -22.35
CA ASN A 120 -5.76 -15.21 -21.81
C ASN A 120 -7.03 -16.06 -21.63
N LEU A 121 -8.12 -15.47 -21.12
CA LEU A 121 -9.42 -16.14 -21.03
C LEU A 121 -9.96 -16.48 -22.43
N ASN A 122 -9.86 -15.56 -23.38
CA ASN A 122 -10.26 -15.80 -24.77
C ASN A 122 -9.42 -16.91 -25.39
N ARG A 123 -8.10 -16.96 -25.14
CA ARG A 123 -7.23 -18.06 -25.61
C ARG A 123 -7.60 -19.41 -24.98
N LEU A 124 -8.08 -19.44 -23.74
CA LEU A 124 -8.49 -20.66 -23.03
C LEU A 124 -9.90 -21.12 -23.42
N LEU A 125 -10.84 -20.18 -23.58
CA LEU A 125 -12.26 -20.43 -23.79
C LEU A 125 -12.62 -20.50 -25.28
N PHE A 126 -11.92 -19.77 -26.14
CA PHE A 126 -12.21 -19.65 -27.56
C PHE A 126 -10.92 -19.84 -28.36
N LYS A 127 -10.60 -21.10 -28.70
CA LYS A 127 -9.58 -21.41 -29.71
C LYS A 127 -9.98 -20.72 -31.03
N ASN A 128 -9.40 -19.55 -31.31
CA ASN A 128 -9.49 -18.79 -32.58
C ASN A 128 -10.81 -18.07 -32.91
N SER A 129 -11.39 -17.28 -31.99
CA SER A 129 -12.40 -16.28 -32.38
C SER A 129 -11.88 -14.86 -32.24
N ASN A 130 -11.50 -14.24 -33.36
CA ASN A 130 -11.24 -12.81 -33.49
C ASN A 130 -12.55 -12.02 -33.38
N ASN A 131 -13.04 -11.80 -32.16
CA ASN A 131 -14.18 -10.90 -31.95
C ASN A 131 -13.72 -9.67 -31.13
N PRO A 132 -13.29 -8.56 -31.78
CA PRO A 132 -12.66 -7.42 -31.11
C PRO A 132 -13.65 -6.43 -30.48
N SER A 133 -14.93 -6.75 -30.33
CA SER A 133 -16.00 -5.76 -30.15
C SER A 133 -16.53 -5.56 -28.71
N LEU A 134 -15.81 -5.99 -27.65
CA LEU A 134 -16.25 -5.76 -26.26
C LEU A 134 -15.21 -5.10 -25.34
N VAL A 135 -14.18 -4.45 -25.89
CA VAL A 135 -13.18 -3.73 -25.07
C VAL A 135 -13.71 -2.34 -24.68
N ASN A 136 -14.65 -2.29 -23.74
CA ASN A 136 -15.02 -1.06 -23.08
C ASN A 136 -13.92 -0.67 -22.06
N GLY A 137 -12.97 0.13 -22.55
CA GLY A 137 -12.18 1.07 -21.74
C GLY A 137 -10.82 0.55 -21.26
N ASN A 138 -9.75 1.10 -21.85
CA ASN A 138 -8.42 1.11 -21.22
C ASN A 138 -8.53 1.80 -19.84
N GLN A 139 -8.59 1.02 -18.76
CA GLN A 139 -8.63 1.57 -17.42
C GLN A 139 -7.31 2.28 -17.13
N LYS A 140 -7.37 3.61 -16.95
CA LYS A 140 -6.21 4.38 -16.54
C LYS A 140 -5.89 4.10 -15.07
N LYS A 141 -4.62 4.02 -14.75
CA LYS A 141 -4.11 3.90 -13.37
C LYS A 141 -2.96 4.86 -13.15
N ILE A 142 -2.77 5.26 -11.91
CA ILE A 142 -1.57 5.96 -11.47
C ILE A 142 -0.49 4.90 -11.28
N GLN A 143 0.60 5.00 -12.03
CA GLN A 143 1.76 4.13 -11.93
C GLN A 143 2.82 4.80 -11.06
N LEU A 144 3.04 4.22 -9.88
CA LEU A 144 4.06 4.62 -8.94
C LEU A 144 5.33 3.81 -9.15
N SER A 145 6.48 4.49 -9.07
CA SER A 145 7.80 3.86 -9.14
C SER A 145 8.34 3.66 -7.73
N ILE A 146 9.04 2.55 -7.50
CA ILE A 146 9.66 2.26 -6.20
C ILE A 146 11.14 2.61 -6.17
N LYS A 147 11.70 2.77 -4.96
CA LYS A 147 13.14 2.78 -4.75
C LYS A 147 13.65 1.34 -4.84
N PRO A 148 14.77 1.08 -5.54
CA PRO A 148 15.30 -0.28 -5.69
C PRO A 148 16.10 -0.71 -4.45
N LYS A 149 15.53 -0.49 -3.26
CA LYS A 149 16.11 -0.84 -1.97
C LYS A 149 14.99 -1.21 -1.01
N LEU A 150 15.27 -2.15 -0.12
CA LEU A 150 14.36 -2.49 0.97
C LEU A 150 14.44 -1.46 2.08
N SER A 151 13.29 -1.24 2.70
CA SER A 151 13.13 -0.52 3.95
C SER A 151 12.68 -1.48 5.04
N VAL A 152 13.11 -1.21 6.27
CA VAL A 152 12.78 -2.03 7.44
C VAL A 152 12.04 -1.18 8.46
N HIS A 153 10.82 -1.60 8.75
CA HIS A 153 9.93 -0.96 9.71
C HIS A 153 9.66 -1.91 10.86
N ALA A 154 9.41 -1.34 12.05
CA ALA A 154 9.00 -2.12 13.21
C ALA A 154 7.68 -1.56 13.74
N SER A 155 6.72 -2.44 14.01
CA SER A 155 5.48 -2.01 14.65
C SER A 155 5.66 -1.96 16.16
N VAL A 156 5.33 -0.82 16.76
CA VAL A 156 5.33 -0.64 18.21
C VAL A 156 4.27 -1.53 18.88
N THR A 157 3.16 -1.80 18.20
CA THR A 157 2.01 -2.52 18.78
C THR A 157 2.15 -4.04 18.66
N SER A 158 2.55 -4.52 17.48
CA SER A 158 2.70 -5.97 17.24
C SER A 158 4.09 -6.48 17.56
N LYS A 159 5.06 -5.58 17.75
CA LYS A 159 6.49 -5.90 17.90
C LYS A 159 7.04 -6.73 16.74
N SER A 160 6.43 -6.63 15.55
CA SER A 160 6.85 -7.34 14.34
C SER A 160 7.75 -6.45 13.49
N LEU A 161 8.62 -7.08 12.70
CA LEU A 161 9.39 -6.43 11.65
C LEU A 161 8.68 -6.54 10.32
N PHE A 162 8.76 -5.48 9.52
CA PHE A 162 8.17 -5.38 8.20
C PHE A 162 9.27 -5.01 7.21
N LEU A 163 9.51 -5.88 6.24
CA LEU A 163 10.40 -5.60 5.12
C LEU A 163 9.55 -5.12 3.96
N ALA A 164 9.81 -3.91 3.51
CA ALA A 164 8.94 -3.21 2.59
C ALA A 164 9.73 -2.55 1.46
N ILE A 165 9.09 -2.43 0.30
CA ILE A 165 9.59 -1.62 -0.81
C ILE A 165 9.08 -0.18 -0.63
N SER A 166 10.02 0.76 -0.60
CA SER A 166 9.69 2.20 -0.51
C SER A 166 9.23 2.72 -1.86
N ILE A 167 8.20 3.55 -1.87
CA ILE A 167 7.83 4.32 -3.06
C ILE A 167 8.90 5.40 -3.29
N LYS A 168 9.24 5.64 -4.55
CA LYS A 168 10.19 6.69 -4.92
C LYS A 168 9.54 8.05 -4.64
N ASN A 169 10.31 8.89 -3.97
CA ASN A 169 9.97 10.26 -3.63
C ASN A 169 10.59 11.12 -4.73
N ASP A 170 9.94 11.11 -5.91
CA ASP A 170 10.23 12.05 -6.98
C ASP A 170 9.17 13.16 -6.98
N ASN A 171 9.50 14.30 -7.58
CA ASN A 171 8.64 15.49 -7.51
C ASN A 171 7.18 15.21 -7.90
N LEU A 172 6.94 14.32 -8.88
CA LEU A 172 5.58 14.03 -9.35
C LEU A 172 4.80 13.17 -8.35
N GLN A 173 5.41 12.08 -7.87
CA GLN A 173 4.79 11.21 -6.88
C GLN A 173 4.60 11.94 -5.55
N ASP A 174 5.55 12.79 -5.17
CA ASP A 174 5.47 13.59 -3.95
C ASP A 174 4.39 14.64 -3.99
N GLU A 175 4.19 15.31 -5.13
CA GLU A 175 3.08 16.24 -5.33
C GLU A 175 1.73 15.52 -5.18
N PHE A 176 1.59 14.34 -5.80
CA PHE A 176 0.38 13.52 -5.67
C PHE A 176 0.09 13.14 -4.21
N PHE A 177 1.09 12.61 -3.50
CA PHE A 177 0.92 12.22 -2.11
C PHE A 177 0.78 13.43 -1.16
N ALA A 178 1.35 14.58 -1.49
CA ALA A 178 1.16 15.82 -0.73
C ALA A 178 -0.28 16.31 -0.83
N GLN A 179 -0.86 16.33 -2.04
CA GLN A 179 -2.28 16.66 -2.24
C GLN A 179 -3.17 15.73 -1.40
N LEU A 180 -2.92 14.41 -1.45
CA LEU A 180 -3.66 13.43 -0.64
C LEU A 180 -3.55 13.70 0.86
N ARG A 181 -2.34 13.90 1.40
CA ARG A 181 -2.15 14.19 2.82
C ARG A 181 -2.85 15.46 3.26
N ASN A 182 -2.74 16.52 2.45
CA ASN A 182 -3.37 17.81 2.77
C ASN A 182 -4.89 17.66 2.82
N ILE A 183 -5.51 16.99 1.84
CA ILE A 183 -6.94 16.72 1.86
C ILE A 183 -7.34 15.92 3.12
N ILE A 184 -6.63 14.84 3.43
CA ILE A 184 -6.92 14.01 4.61
C ILE A 184 -6.83 14.84 5.89
N HIS A 185 -5.76 15.64 6.03
CA HIS A 185 -5.53 16.48 7.19
C HIS A 185 -6.60 17.56 7.34
N ASP A 186 -6.89 18.30 6.26
CA ASP A 186 -7.88 19.37 6.25
C ASP A 186 -9.28 18.86 6.62
N GLN A 187 -9.68 17.70 6.10
CA GLN A 187 -10.98 17.11 6.42
C GLN A 187 -11.05 16.59 7.85
N LYS A 188 -9.94 16.03 8.36
CA LYS A 188 -9.85 15.62 9.77
C LYS A 188 -10.03 16.84 10.69
N ASP A 189 -9.32 17.93 10.41
CA ASP A 189 -9.35 19.15 11.21
C ASP A 189 -10.71 19.84 11.17
N LYS A 190 -11.31 20.01 9.98
CA LYS A 190 -12.64 20.60 9.81
C LYS A 190 -13.71 19.91 10.64
N LEU A 191 -13.60 18.59 10.82
CA LEU A 191 -14.55 17.79 11.58
C LEU A 191 -14.16 17.64 13.06
N GLY A 192 -13.00 18.15 13.48
CA GLY A 192 -12.48 17.98 14.83
C GLY A 192 -12.24 16.51 15.17
N LEU A 193 -11.74 15.72 14.21
CA LEU A 193 -11.32 14.34 14.39
C LEU A 193 -9.87 14.29 14.89
N SER A 194 -9.50 13.18 15.55
CA SER A 194 -8.17 13.00 16.12
C SER A 194 -7.42 11.87 15.42
N TRP A 195 -6.10 11.96 15.36
CA TRP A 195 -5.27 10.81 15.04
C TRP A 195 -5.28 9.83 16.22
N TYR A 196 -5.32 8.53 15.92
CA TYR A 196 -5.07 7.49 16.90
C TYR A 196 -3.57 7.46 17.20
N SER A 197 -3.15 8.31 18.14
CA SER A 197 -1.80 8.26 18.66
C SER A 197 -1.80 7.64 20.04
N LYS A 198 -1.05 6.54 20.22
CA LYS A 198 -0.65 6.06 21.55
C LYS A 198 0.53 6.86 22.12
N LEU A 199 1.13 7.71 21.30
CA LEU A 199 2.21 8.62 21.66
C LEU A 199 1.54 9.97 21.95
N ASN A 200 1.42 10.35 23.22
CA ASN A 200 0.94 11.66 23.65
C ASN A 200 1.91 12.76 23.16
N THR A 201 1.92 13.08 21.87
CA THR A 201 2.73 14.15 21.31
C THR A 201 1.83 15.20 20.69
N SER A 202 1.67 16.28 21.46
CA SER A 202 0.81 17.44 21.28
C SER A 202 1.19 18.34 20.08
N SER A 203 1.84 17.82 19.03
CA SER A 203 2.22 18.63 17.87
C SER A 203 1.93 17.86 16.58
N ASP A 204 0.76 18.14 16.00
CA ASP A 204 0.24 17.55 14.74
C ASP A 204 1.21 17.73 13.55
N SER A 205 2.03 18.78 13.53
CA SER A 205 2.93 19.09 12.40
C SER A 205 4.08 18.10 12.23
N ARG A 206 4.79 17.74 13.32
CA ARG A 206 5.91 16.78 13.28
C ARG A 206 5.44 15.35 12.98
N PHE A 207 4.17 15.07 13.23
CA PHE A 207 3.58 13.77 12.98
C PHE A 207 3.41 13.52 11.47
N LEU A 208 2.96 14.51 10.70
CA LEU A 208 2.80 14.40 9.24
C LEU A 208 4.12 14.18 8.49
N ASP A 209 5.21 14.81 8.95
CA ASP A 209 6.53 14.65 8.34
C ASP A 209 7.06 13.20 8.44
N GLN A 210 6.66 12.48 9.48
CA GLN A 210 7.03 11.07 9.67
C GLN A 210 6.35 10.14 8.64
N TYR A 211 5.23 10.55 8.04
CA TYR A 211 4.47 9.77 7.06
C TYR A 211 4.77 10.15 5.60
N LYS A 212 5.92 10.78 5.32
CA LYS A 212 6.40 10.99 3.95
C LYS A 212 6.95 9.72 3.30
N ASN A 213 7.27 8.70 4.10
CA ASN A 213 7.89 7.46 3.65
C ASN A 213 6.85 6.38 3.30
N TYR A 214 6.15 6.55 2.17
CA TYR A 214 5.24 5.52 1.69
C TYR A 214 5.99 4.26 1.26
N HIS A 215 5.39 3.13 1.58
CA HIS A 215 5.95 1.82 1.29
C HIS A 215 4.82 0.80 1.20
N THR A 216 5.14 -0.37 0.63
CA THR A 216 4.28 -1.55 0.72
C THR A 216 5.09 -2.74 1.21
N THR A 217 4.52 -3.50 2.15
CA THR A 217 5.19 -4.62 2.82
C THR A 217 5.28 -5.82 1.88
N LEU A 218 6.45 -6.47 1.87
CA LEU A 218 6.70 -7.73 1.18
C LEU A 218 6.78 -8.93 2.13
N LEU A 219 7.41 -8.74 3.29
CA LEU A 219 7.61 -9.76 4.30
C LEU A 219 7.30 -9.21 5.68
N VAL A 220 6.75 -10.07 6.53
CA VAL A 220 6.58 -9.82 7.97
C VAL A 220 7.41 -10.83 8.72
N GLY A 221 8.27 -10.36 9.61
CA GLY A 221 9.01 -11.17 10.57
C GLY A 221 8.38 -11.02 11.95
N GLU A 222 7.73 -12.08 12.44
CA GLU A 222 7.18 -12.12 13.78
C GLU A 222 8.12 -12.87 14.71
N PHE A 223 8.46 -12.28 15.85
CA PHE A 223 9.31 -12.97 16.81
C PHE A 223 8.62 -14.23 17.32
N LYS A 224 9.36 -15.33 17.38
CA LYS A 224 8.85 -16.60 17.96
C LYS A 224 8.62 -16.52 19.47
N LYS A 225 9.30 -15.59 20.15
CA LYS A 225 9.15 -15.29 21.58
C LYS A 225 8.80 -13.82 21.76
N ILE A 226 8.11 -13.44 22.84
CA ILE A 226 7.75 -12.04 23.10
C ILE A 226 9.04 -11.22 23.30
N PRO A 227 9.35 -10.25 22.43
CA PRO A 227 10.59 -9.50 22.54
C PRO A 227 10.44 -8.28 23.47
N SER A 228 11.55 -7.84 24.05
CA SER A 228 11.65 -6.51 24.66
C SER A 228 11.66 -5.41 23.59
N THR A 229 11.43 -4.15 23.98
CA THR A 229 11.46 -3.01 23.04
C THR A 229 12.85 -2.83 22.43
N ASP A 230 13.91 -3.01 23.23
CA ASP A 230 15.29 -2.89 22.75
C ASP A 230 15.64 -4.01 21.76
N GLN A 231 15.16 -5.23 22.01
CA GLN A 231 15.32 -6.33 21.06
C GLN A 231 14.68 -6.02 19.72
N VAL A 232 13.48 -5.41 19.69
CA VAL A 232 12.83 -4.98 18.44
C VAL A 232 13.66 -3.92 17.71
N LYS A 233 14.17 -2.92 18.44
CA LYS A 233 15.00 -1.85 17.88
C LYS A 233 16.29 -2.39 17.28
N ASN A 234 17.02 -3.23 18.02
CA ASN A 234 18.28 -3.82 17.56
C ASN A 234 18.04 -4.76 16.37
N SER A 235 16.98 -5.56 16.41
CA SER A 235 16.61 -6.43 15.30
C SER A 235 16.24 -5.67 14.03
N ARG A 236 15.60 -4.49 14.16
CA ARG A 236 15.31 -3.61 13.03
C ARG A 236 16.60 -3.09 12.39
N ILE A 237 17.57 -2.65 13.19
CA ILE A 237 18.87 -2.16 12.70
C ILE A 237 19.60 -3.29 11.97
N LYS A 238 19.70 -4.47 12.60
CA LYS A 238 20.34 -5.64 12.02
C LYS A 238 19.68 -6.11 10.72
N ALA A 239 18.34 -6.17 10.68
CA ALA A 239 17.61 -6.47 9.45
C ALA A 239 17.88 -5.44 8.35
N PHE A 240 17.97 -4.15 8.71
CA PHE A 240 18.28 -3.10 7.76
C PHE A 240 19.67 -3.28 7.16
N GLU A 241 20.69 -3.52 7.98
CA GLU A 241 22.07 -3.78 7.54
C GLU A 241 22.14 -4.97 6.59
N ILE A 242 21.52 -6.10 6.95
CA ILE A 242 21.48 -7.29 6.09
C ILE A 242 20.79 -6.95 4.76
N CYS A 243 19.63 -6.28 4.80
CA CYS A 243 18.88 -5.92 3.60
C CYS A 243 19.62 -4.95 2.68
N GLN A 244 20.46 -4.05 3.21
CA GLN A 244 21.29 -3.17 2.38
C GLN A 244 22.41 -3.92 1.65
N ALA A 245 22.84 -5.07 2.19
CA ALA A 245 23.89 -5.91 1.60
C ALA A 245 23.36 -6.93 0.58
N LEU A 246 22.04 -7.04 0.41
CA LEU A 246 21.45 -7.94 -0.59
C LEU A 246 21.40 -7.26 -1.96
N ASP A 247 21.87 -7.98 -2.99
CA ASP A 247 21.65 -7.56 -4.37
C ASP A 247 20.22 -7.95 -4.80
N LEU A 248 19.39 -6.93 -5.01
CA LEU A 248 17.98 -7.04 -5.35
C LEU A 248 17.67 -6.23 -6.62
N ALA A 249 18.48 -6.40 -7.66
CA ALA A 249 18.28 -5.75 -8.96
C ALA A 249 16.84 -5.90 -9.51
N ASP A 250 16.18 -7.02 -9.26
CA ASP A 250 14.79 -7.30 -9.65
C ASP A 250 13.76 -6.28 -9.13
N LEU A 251 14.08 -5.52 -8.08
CA LEU A 251 13.21 -4.48 -7.54
C LEU A 251 13.01 -3.31 -8.52
N GLN A 252 13.96 -3.05 -9.42
CA GLN A 252 13.92 -1.88 -10.31
C GLN A 252 12.70 -1.86 -11.24
N ASP A 253 12.21 -3.04 -11.61
CA ASP A 253 11.09 -3.18 -12.54
C ASP A 253 9.72 -3.20 -11.86
N ILE A 254 9.67 -3.16 -10.53
CA ILE A 254 8.39 -3.20 -9.81
C ILE A 254 7.70 -1.84 -9.99
N LYS A 255 6.48 -1.89 -10.51
CA LYS A 255 5.57 -0.76 -10.67
C LYS A 255 4.29 -1.03 -9.90
N ILE A 256 3.83 -0.02 -9.16
CA ILE A 256 2.60 -0.10 -8.38
C ILE A 256 1.52 0.68 -9.12
N ASN A 257 0.51 -0.01 -9.62
CA ASN A 257 -0.62 0.60 -10.35
C ASN A 257 -1.82 0.73 -9.41
N ILE A 258 -2.35 1.94 -9.27
CA ILE A 258 -3.43 2.27 -8.33
C ILE A 258 -4.50 3.14 -9.00
N ASP A 259 -5.73 3.06 -8.52
CA ASP A 259 -6.88 3.81 -9.06
C ASP A 259 -7.83 4.34 -7.97
N SER A 260 -7.59 3.97 -6.73
CA SER A 260 -8.53 4.15 -5.64
C SER A 260 -7.87 4.26 -4.28
N ILE A 261 -8.57 4.92 -3.37
CA ILE A 261 -8.27 4.93 -1.94
C ILE A 261 -9.29 4.02 -1.27
N SER A 262 -8.82 3.12 -0.42
CA SER A 262 -9.66 2.28 0.42
C SER A 262 -9.77 2.89 1.81
N VAL A 263 -10.97 2.81 2.35
CA VAL A 263 -11.30 3.25 3.71
C VAL A 263 -11.90 2.07 4.46
N ASP A 264 -11.24 1.64 5.52
CA ASP A 264 -11.82 0.68 6.46
C ASP A 264 -12.34 1.42 7.69
N ILE A 265 -13.65 1.29 7.94
CA ILE A 265 -14.29 1.73 9.17
C ILE A 265 -14.16 0.58 10.18
N ILE A 266 -13.48 0.84 11.29
CA ILE A 266 -13.16 -0.09 12.36
C ILE A 266 -14.07 0.27 13.56
N GLY A 267 -15.08 -0.57 13.77
CA GLY A 267 -16.02 -0.54 14.90
C GLY A 267 -16.47 -1.97 15.25
N HIS A 268 -17.75 -2.18 15.56
CA HIS A 268 -18.30 -3.53 15.79
C HIS A 268 -18.34 -4.38 14.50
N ASN A 269 -18.62 -3.75 13.35
CA ASN A 269 -18.52 -4.34 12.03
C ASN A 269 -17.47 -3.59 11.21
N ARG A 270 -16.63 -4.32 10.48
CA ARG A 270 -15.66 -3.72 9.55
C ARG A 270 -16.34 -3.47 8.21
N VAL A 271 -16.54 -2.21 7.87
CA VAL A 271 -17.09 -1.78 6.56
C VAL A 271 -15.97 -1.20 5.72
N ARG A 272 -15.78 -1.70 4.50
CA ARG A 272 -14.81 -1.18 3.53
C ARG A 272 -15.54 -0.32 2.51
N LYS A 273 -15.06 0.90 2.30
CA LYS A 273 -15.50 1.81 1.24
C LYS A 273 -14.32 2.08 0.30
N GLU A 274 -14.61 2.30 -0.99
CA GLU A 274 -13.61 2.59 -2.01
C GLU A 274 -13.93 3.96 -2.64
N ILE A 275 -12.92 4.82 -2.70
CA ILE A 275 -12.98 6.16 -3.27
C ILE A 275 -12.17 6.13 -4.57
N LYS A 276 -12.83 6.25 -5.72
CA LYS A 276 -12.17 6.29 -7.02
C LYS A 276 -11.53 7.65 -7.26
N LEU A 277 -10.29 7.63 -7.77
CA LEU A 277 -9.60 8.83 -8.21
C LEU A 277 -10.08 9.23 -9.61
N ASN A 278 -10.25 10.52 -9.87
CA ASN A 278 -10.58 11.00 -11.21
C ASN A 278 -9.32 11.03 -12.08
N LEU A 279 -9.26 10.20 -13.11
CA LEU A 279 -8.12 10.07 -14.02
C LEU A 279 -8.43 10.54 -15.45
N ASP A 280 -9.61 11.11 -15.69
CA ASP A 280 -10.13 11.36 -17.04
C ASP A 280 -9.94 12.79 -17.58
N ASP A 281 -9.44 13.73 -16.79
CA ASP A 281 -9.55 15.17 -17.11
C ASP A 281 -8.36 15.84 -17.82
N TYR A 282 -7.61 15.11 -18.64
CA TYR A 282 -6.39 15.68 -19.24
C TYR A 282 -6.30 15.66 -20.77
N SER A 283 -7.31 15.13 -21.47
CA SER A 283 -7.42 15.26 -22.93
C SER A 283 -8.23 16.50 -23.31
N ASN A 284 -7.53 17.55 -23.77
CA ASN A 284 -8.01 18.62 -24.65
C ASN A 284 -9.31 19.38 -24.28
N LYS A 285 -9.16 20.43 -23.47
CA LYS A 285 -9.89 21.70 -23.69
C LYS A 285 -9.04 22.65 -24.55
N LYS A 286 -8.77 22.25 -25.79
CA LYS A 286 -8.41 23.15 -26.90
C LYS A 286 -9.21 22.69 -28.11
N ARG A 287 -9.98 23.60 -28.72
CA ARG A 287 -11.07 23.48 -29.72
C ARG A 287 -12.44 23.65 -29.05
N LYS A 288 -13.21 24.72 -29.25
CA LYS A 288 -13.31 25.66 -30.38
C LYS A 288 -13.49 27.09 -29.86
N SER A 289 -12.56 27.96 -30.23
CA SER A 289 -12.79 29.40 -30.32
C SER A 289 -12.04 29.85 -31.58
N GLN A 290 -12.69 29.73 -32.73
CA GLN A 290 -12.43 30.47 -33.97
C GLN A 290 -13.18 29.81 -35.13
N SER A 291 -14.33 30.40 -35.45
CA SER A 291 -14.63 30.89 -36.80
C SER A 291 -15.87 31.78 -36.64
N LYS A 292 -15.63 33.08 -36.59
CA LYS A 292 -16.62 34.08 -37.00
C LYS A 292 -16.77 33.99 -38.51
#